data_AF-A0A8H4NFK3-F1
#
_entry.id   AF-A0A8H4NFK3-F1
#
_cell.length_a   1.000
_cell.length_b   1.000
_cell.length_c   1.000
_cell.angle_alpha   90.00
_cell.angle_beta   90.00
_cell.angle_gamma   90.00
#
_symmetry.space_group_name_H-M   'P 1'
#
loop_
_entity.id
_entity.type
_entity.pdbx_description
1 polymer ?
#
loop_
_entity_poly.entity_id
_entity_poly.type
_entity_poly.pdbx_seq_one_letter_code
_entity_poly.pdbx_strand_id
1 'polypeptide(L)'
;MTTSNRCTEFPAPGLRNPFRYVTGHDSNGEPTFLLTDHGDHRAVMLDGEGAESIMYSSNSNPVELTNNVDLGFAKLNRPSVMPSMLVIYPTALYALSDRAHLRSGESILIHAGSGGLGIAAITLARRIGATVYTTVGSDVKREYLINELFVPSSHIFNSRDSTFVQGIMKATDGRGVDVILNSLEGYFMHDSWHCLADFGRFVEVGKRELVDAGNWT
;
A
#
# COMPACT_ATOMS: atom_id res chain seq x y z
N MET A 1 -7.89 -0.02 -34.17
CA MET A 1 -6.45 0.29 -34.07
C MET A 1 -6.29 1.43 -33.08
N THR A 2 -6.11 1.10 -31.80
CA THR A 2 -5.78 2.08 -30.77
C THR A 2 -4.29 2.40 -30.88
N THR A 3 -3.97 3.61 -31.30
CA THR A 3 -2.61 4.15 -31.25
C THR A 3 -2.26 4.43 -29.80
N SER A 4 -1.76 3.42 -29.09
CA SER A 4 -1.11 3.61 -27.80
C SER A 4 0.23 4.31 -28.08
N ASN A 5 0.23 5.63 -28.20
CA ASN A 5 1.46 6.39 -28.11
C ASN A 5 2.08 6.09 -26.75
N ARG A 6 3.33 5.63 -26.81
CA ARG A 6 4.09 5.01 -25.74
C ARG A 6 4.26 6.01 -24.59
N CYS A 7 4.00 5.56 -23.37
CA CYS A 7 4.43 6.28 -22.17
C CYS A 7 5.95 6.42 -22.19
N THR A 8 6.40 7.66 -22.11
CA THR A 8 7.74 8.15 -21.72
C THR A 8 8.87 8.02 -22.74
N GLU A 9 9.05 9.08 -23.54
CA GLU A 9 10.40 9.53 -23.90
C GLU A 9 11.04 10.14 -22.63
N PHE A 10 12.22 9.67 -22.21
CA PHE A 10 12.89 10.11 -20.99
C PHE A 10 14.23 10.81 -21.28
N PRO A 11 14.62 11.88 -20.53
CA PRO A 11 13.87 12.48 -19.41
C PRO A 11 12.64 13.27 -19.79
N ALA A 12 11.54 13.03 -19.05
CA ALA A 12 10.44 13.97 -19.00
C ALA A 12 11.02 15.35 -18.61
N PRO A 13 10.65 16.44 -19.31
CA PRO A 13 11.22 17.76 -19.06
C PRO A 13 11.09 18.16 -17.57
N GLY A 14 12.23 18.44 -16.91
CA GLY A 14 12.26 18.94 -15.53
C GLY A 14 12.92 18.03 -14.49
N LEU A 15 13.16 16.74 -14.79
CA LEU A 15 13.83 15.82 -13.86
C LEU A 15 15.37 15.91 -14.00
N ARG A 16 16.07 16.35 -12.95
CA ARG A 16 17.55 16.36 -12.87
C ARG A 16 18.04 15.23 -11.95
N ASN A 17 18.90 14.34 -12.44
CA ASN A 17 19.51 13.22 -11.68
C ASN A 17 18.55 12.34 -10.86
N PRO A 18 17.54 11.69 -11.47
CA PRO A 18 16.72 10.73 -10.74
C PRO A 18 17.46 9.39 -10.56
N PHE A 19 17.53 8.88 -9.32
CA PHE A 19 17.84 7.47 -9.05
C PHE A 19 16.59 6.63 -9.30
N ARG A 20 16.76 5.47 -9.94
CA ARG A 20 15.66 4.54 -10.19
C ARG A 20 15.82 3.30 -9.32
N TYR A 21 14.81 3.03 -8.51
CA TYR A 21 14.66 1.76 -7.80
C TYR A 21 13.65 0.91 -8.58
N VAL A 22 14.10 -0.24 -9.08
CA VAL A 22 13.26 -1.23 -9.76
C VAL A 22 13.06 -2.38 -8.82
N THR A 23 11.79 -2.67 -8.53
CA THR A 23 11.39 -3.91 -7.86
C THR A 23 10.73 -4.79 -8.90
N GLY A 24 10.91 -6.10 -8.81
CA GLY A 24 10.37 -7.04 -9.78
C GLY A 24 10.56 -8.48 -9.36
N HIS A 25 10.33 -9.39 -10.29
CA HIS A 25 10.58 -10.81 -10.11
C HIS A 25 11.51 -11.32 -11.22
N ASP A 26 12.41 -12.23 -10.85
CA ASP A 26 13.28 -12.89 -11.81
C ASP A 26 12.51 -13.92 -12.66
N SER A 27 13.19 -14.54 -13.62
CA SER A 27 12.63 -15.60 -14.46
C SER A 27 12.12 -16.85 -13.70
N ASN A 28 12.43 -16.97 -12.41
CA ASN A 28 11.95 -18.03 -11.51
C ASN A 28 10.81 -17.55 -10.59
N GLY A 29 10.43 -16.27 -10.62
CA GLY A 29 9.41 -15.67 -9.77
C GLY A 29 9.93 -15.18 -8.41
N GLU A 30 11.25 -15.06 -8.22
CA GLU A 30 11.85 -14.60 -6.98
C GLU A 30 11.99 -13.07 -6.94
N PRO A 31 11.79 -12.41 -5.79
CA PRO A 31 11.77 -10.95 -5.70
C PRO A 31 13.18 -10.33 -5.86
N THR A 32 13.29 -9.36 -6.76
CA THR A 32 14.55 -8.65 -7.06
C THR A 32 14.43 -7.16 -6.73
N PHE A 33 15.50 -6.58 -6.18
CA PHE A 33 15.64 -5.14 -5.94
C PHE A 33 16.89 -4.60 -6.64
N LEU A 34 16.70 -3.67 -7.57
CA LEU A 34 17.78 -3.07 -8.33
C LEU A 34 17.74 -1.55 -8.20
N LEU A 35 18.85 -0.97 -7.76
CA LEU A 35 19.15 0.44 -7.99
C LEU A 35 19.83 0.55 -9.36
N THR A 36 19.25 1.28 -10.30
CA THR A 36 19.86 1.51 -11.62
C THR A 36 20.13 2.98 -11.85
N ASP A 37 21.32 3.25 -12.36
CA ASP A 37 21.82 4.55 -12.79
C ASP A 37 21.71 4.68 -14.33
N HIS A 38 21.02 5.72 -14.77
CA HIS A 38 21.25 6.42 -16.05
C HIS A 38 21.26 5.64 -17.40
N GLY A 39 20.85 4.37 -17.49
CA GLY A 39 20.84 3.58 -18.75
C GLY A 39 19.55 3.63 -19.60
N ASP A 40 19.62 3.14 -20.85
CA ASP A 40 18.45 2.96 -21.74
C ASP A 40 17.39 2.11 -21.02
N HIS A 41 16.25 2.75 -20.74
CA HIS A 41 15.13 2.22 -19.97
C HIS A 41 14.55 0.91 -20.52
N ARG A 42 14.82 0.60 -21.80
CA ARG A 42 14.43 -0.66 -22.45
C ARG A 42 15.33 -1.83 -22.07
N ALA A 43 16.61 -1.62 -21.78
CA ALA A 43 17.57 -2.69 -21.54
C ALA A 43 17.21 -3.53 -20.29
N VAL A 44 16.79 -2.87 -19.20
CA VAL A 44 16.33 -3.55 -17.97
C VAL A 44 15.06 -4.39 -18.21
N MET A 45 14.23 -4.03 -19.21
CA MET A 45 13.00 -4.75 -19.53
C MET A 45 13.18 -5.86 -20.57
N LEU A 46 14.36 -5.99 -21.19
CA LEU A 46 14.59 -6.86 -22.35
C LEU A 46 15.32 -8.16 -22.04
N ASP A 47 15.96 -8.29 -20.88
CA ASP A 47 16.62 -9.55 -20.45
C ASP A 47 15.66 -10.53 -19.72
N GLY A 48 14.34 -10.36 -19.90
CA GLY A 48 13.32 -11.29 -19.39
C GLY A 48 12.79 -11.00 -17.98
N GLU A 49 13.24 -9.92 -17.34
CA GLU A 49 12.84 -9.53 -15.99
C GLU A 49 11.68 -8.50 -16.02
N GLY A 50 10.61 -8.79 -15.29
CA GLY A 50 9.44 -7.91 -15.18
C GLY A 50 9.59 -6.89 -14.06
N ALA A 51 9.57 -5.59 -14.38
CA ALA A 51 9.50 -4.54 -13.38
C ALA A 51 8.08 -4.44 -12.79
N GLU A 52 7.95 -4.61 -11.48
CA GLU A 52 6.70 -4.47 -10.72
C GLU A 52 6.48 -3.03 -10.22
N SER A 53 7.53 -2.33 -9.79
CA SER A 53 7.44 -0.92 -9.39
C SER A 53 8.72 -0.15 -9.71
N ILE A 54 8.55 1.13 -10.07
CA ILE A 54 9.64 2.06 -10.36
C ILE A 54 9.50 3.27 -9.43
N MET A 55 10.46 3.43 -8.52
CA MET A 55 10.55 4.61 -7.65
C MET A 55 11.65 5.55 -8.13
N TYR A 56 11.34 6.84 -8.15
CA TYR A 56 12.29 7.90 -8.43
C TYR A 56 12.61 8.63 -7.13
N SER A 57 13.90 8.76 -6.81
CA SER A 57 14.36 9.60 -5.69
C SER A 57 15.46 10.54 -6.18
N SER A 58 15.46 11.78 -5.70
CA SER A 58 16.55 12.72 -5.88
C SER A 58 16.82 13.44 -4.58
N ASN A 59 18.03 13.28 -4.03
CA ASN A 59 18.52 14.08 -2.92
C ASN A 59 19.82 14.72 -3.40
N SER A 60 19.89 16.05 -3.40
CA SER A 60 21.07 16.79 -3.86
C SER A 60 22.38 16.36 -3.18
N ASN A 61 23.41 16.22 -4.01
CA ASN A 61 24.85 15.99 -3.85
C ASN A 61 25.38 14.78 -3.03
N PRO A 62 26.47 14.16 -3.53
CA PRO A 62 26.64 12.71 -3.53
C PRO A 62 27.66 12.24 -2.49
N VAL A 63 27.41 11.10 -1.86
CA VAL A 63 28.51 10.25 -1.41
C VAL A 63 28.87 9.38 -2.60
N GLU A 64 30.08 9.60 -3.12
CA GLU A 64 30.67 8.79 -4.16
C GLU A 64 30.91 7.37 -3.62
N LEU A 65 30.19 6.40 -4.15
CA LEU A 65 30.47 4.98 -3.95
C LEU A 65 30.84 4.39 -5.31
N THR A 66 32.13 4.46 -5.61
CA THR A 66 32.71 3.82 -6.79
C THR A 66 32.97 2.34 -6.52
N ASN A 67 32.44 1.49 -7.41
CA ASN A 67 32.80 0.10 -7.71
C ASN A 67 31.92 -1.03 -7.14
N ASN A 68 32.01 -2.16 -7.86
CA ASN A 68 31.29 -3.44 -7.82
C ASN A 68 31.18 -4.18 -6.47
N VAL A 69 31.34 -3.52 -5.32
CA VAL A 69 31.19 -4.14 -4.00
C VAL A 69 29.73 -4.47 -3.68
N ASP A 70 28.77 -3.76 -4.29
CA ASP A 70 27.33 -3.90 -3.98
C ASP A 70 26.68 -5.16 -4.60
N LEU A 71 27.16 -5.62 -5.76
CA LEU A 71 26.72 -6.88 -6.38
C LEU A 71 27.17 -8.12 -5.59
N GLY A 72 28.35 -8.03 -4.96
CA GLY A 72 28.83 -9.05 -4.04
C GLY A 72 28.08 -9.04 -2.71
N PHE A 73 27.77 -7.84 -2.20
CA PHE A 73 27.00 -7.65 -0.98
C PHE A 73 25.56 -8.18 -1.13
N ALA A 74 24.88 -7.89 -2.24
CA ALA A 74 23.51 -8.37 -2.51
C ALA A 74 23.41 -9.90 -2.65
N LYS A 75 24.45 -10.56 -3.18
CA LYS A 75 24.53 -12.04 -3.26
C LYS A 75 24.68 -12.69 -1.88
N LEU A 76 25.39 -12.05 -0.94
CA LEU A 76 25.61 -12.56 0.41
C LEU A 76 24.50 -12.14 1.40
N ASN A 77 23.85 -11.00 1.14
CA ASN A 77 22.82 -10.41 2.00
C ASN A 77 21.47 -10.45 1.29
N ARG A 78 20.89 -11.65 1.20
CA ARG A 78 19.48 -11.82 0.81
C ARG A 78 18.63 -10.90 1.69
N PRO A 79 17.90 -9.92 1.14
CA PRO A 79 17.08 -9.05 1.96
C PRO A 79 16.03 -9.92 2.65
N SER A 80 16.09 -9.98 3.98
CA SER A 80 15.12 -10.69 4.82
C SER A 80 13.76 -9.99 4.85
N VAL A 81 13.66 -8.78 4.26
CA VAL A 81 12.46 -7.95 4.21
C VAL A 81 12.30 -7.30 2.83
N MET A 82 11.09 -7.45 2.30
CA MET A 82 10.67 -7.27 0.90
C MET A 82 10.68 -5.79 0.45
N PRO A 83 11.10 -5.47 -0.80
CA PRO A 83 11.08 -4.12 -1.40
C PRO A 83 9.76 -3.36 -1.27
N SER A 84 8.64 -4.09 -1.16
CA SER A 84 7.29 -3.57 -1.00
C SER A 84 7.12 -2.66 0.23
N MET A 85 7.97 -2.82 1.26
CA MET A 85 7.98 -1.95 2.44
C MET A 85 8.16 -0.47 2.09
N LEU A 86 8.95 -0.16 1.05
CA LEU A 86 9.27 1.20 0.64
C LEU A 86 8.08 1.96 0.06
N VAL A 87 7.06 1.26 -0.44
CA VAL A 87 5.81 1.88 -0.94
C VAL A 87 4.74 1.86 0.14
N ILE A 88 4.52 0.71 0.77
CA ILE A 88 3.37 0.51 1.67
C ILE A 88 3.48 1.31 2.96
N TYR A 89 4.67 1.40 3.59
CA TYR A 89 4.82 2.11 4.86
C TYR A 89 4.74 3.63 4.67
N PRO A 90 5.41 4.24 3.69
CA PRO A 90 5.22 5.67 3.41
C PRO A 90 3.79 6.01 3.00
N THR A 91 3.14 5.15 2.20
CA THR A 91 1.73 5.34 1.84
C THR A 91 0.83 5.30 3.07
N ALA A 92 0.99 4.30 3.94
CA ALA A 92 0.23 4.21 5.18
C ALA A 92 0.53 5.40 6.11
N LEU A 93 1.79 5.78 6.26
CA LEU A 93 2.19 6.89 7.12
C LEU A 93 1.56 8.20 6.64
N TYR A 94 1.63 8.48 5.34
CA TYR A 94 1.04 9.66 4.73
C TYR A 94 -0.50 9.65 4.83
N ALA A 95 -1.12 8.50 4.55
CA ALA A 95 -2.57 8.34 4.67
C ALA A 95 -3.04 8.61 6.11
N LEU A 96 -2.35 8.05 7.10
CA LEU A 96 -2.77 8.15 8.50
C LEU A 96 -2.39 9.50 9.13
N SER A 97 -1.18 10.02 8.86
CA SER A 97 -0.65 11.21 9.55
C SER A 97 -0.97 12.51 8.81
N ASP A 98 -0.80 12.54 7.49
CA ASP A 98 -0.91 13.75 6.68
C ASP A 98 -2.30 13.96 6.08
N ARG A 99 -3.02 12.87 5.77
CA ARG A 99 -4.38 12.94 5.17
C ARG A 99 -5.46 12.78 6.23
N ALA A 100 -5.39 11.71 7.01
CA ALA A 100 -6.36 11.48 8.07
C ALA A 100 -6.04 12.30 9.32
N HIS A 101 -4.79 12.67 9.60
CA HIS A 101 -4.39 13.23 10.89
C HIS A 101 -4.88 12.40 12.09
N LEU A 102 -4.73 11.06 11.99
CA LEU A 102 -5.16 10.10 13.00
C LEU A 102 -4.53 10.42 14.36
N ARG A 103 -5.34 10.43 15.40
CA ARG A 103 -4.94 10.76 16.77
C ARG A 103 -5.11 9.57 17.70
N SER A 104 -4.36 9.59 18.79
CA SER A 104 -4.55 8.64 19.88
C SER A 104 -5.97 8.72 20.43
N GLY A 105 -6.60 7.57 20.69
CA GLY A 105 -7.98 7.47 21.16
C GLY A 105 -9.04 7.46 20.06
N GLU A 106 -8.70 7.79 18.81
CA GLU A 106 -9.63 7.65 17.68
C GLU A 106 -9.77 6.19 17.23
N SER A 107 -10.86 5.88 16.53
CA SER A 107 -11.06 4.59 15.88
C SER A 107 -10.85 4.65 14.37
N ILE A 108 -10.30 3.57 13.81
CA ILE A 108 -10.06 3.44 12.37
C ILE A 108 -10.55 2.09 11.83
N LEU A 109 -11.22 2.12 10.68
CA LEU A 109 -11.51 0.95 9.86
C LEU A 109 -10.49 0.85 8.72
N ILE A 110 -9.76 -0.25 8.66
CA ILE A 110 -8.76 -0.54 7.61
C ILE A 110 -9.28 -1.69 6.76
N HIS A 111 -9.63 -1.43 5.51
CA HIS A 111 -10.02 -2.51 4.61
C HIS A 111 -8.82 -3.33 4.12
N ALA A 112 -9.07 -4.61 3.82
CA ALA A 112 -8.05 -5.57 3.37
C ALA A 112 -6.83 -5.66 4.32
N GLY A 113 -7.08 -5.81 5.62
CA GLY A 113 -6.07 -5.71 6.69
C GLY A 113 -4.88 -6.66 6.59
N SER A 114 -5.04 -7.80 5.90
CA SER A 114 -3.98 -8.80 5.67
C SER A 114 -3.17 -8.54 4.39
N GLY A 115 -3.48 -7.49 3.63
CA GLY A 115 -2.63 -7.03 2.53
C GLY A 115 -1.43 -6.21 3.04
N GLY A 116 -0.44 -5.97 2.19
CA GLY A 116 0.78 -5.25 2.58
C GLY A 116 0.51 -3.86 3.18
N LEU A 117 -0.34 -3.06 2.54
CA LEU A 117 -0.75 -1.76 3.09
C LEU A 117 -1.58 -1.91 4.38
N GLY A 118 -2.49 -2.88 4.43
CA GLY A 118 -3.31 -3.15 5.61
C GLY A 118 -2.46 -3.46 6.85
N ILE A 119 -1.47 -4.35 6.71
CA ILE A 119 -0.55 -4.72 7.79
C ILE A 119 0.25 -3.50 8.27
N ALA A 120 0.77 -2.70 7.34
CA ALA A 120 1.50 -1.47 7.68
C ALA A 120 0.60 -0.46 8.41
N ALA A 121 -0.61 -0.22 7.90
CA ALA A 121 -1.56 0.71 8.49
C ALA A 121 -2.03 0.25 9.89
N ILE A 122 -2.32 -1.04 10.08
CA ILE A 122 -2.68 -1.60 11.40
C ILE A 122 -1.54 -1.37 12.39
N THR A 123 -0.30 -1.65 11.98
CA THR A 123 0.88 -1.49 12.83
C THR A 123 1.07 -0.02 13.24
N LEU A 124 0.94 0.92 12.30
CA LEU A 124 1.08 2.36 12.57
C LEU A 124 -0.08 2.90 13.41
N ALA A 125 -1.32 2.55 13.10
CA ALA A 125 -2.50 2.99 13.84
C ALA A 125 -2.45 2.55 15.32
N ARG A 126 -2.03 1.29 15.58
CA ARG A 126 -1.83 0.81 16.95
C ARG A 126 -0.73 1.57 17.68
N ARG A 127 0.37 1.91 17.01
CA ARG A 127 1.46 2.73 17.58
C ARG A 127 1.00 4.15 17.93
N ILE A 128 0.10 4.74 17.14
CA ILE A 128 -0.54 6.04 17.42
C ILE A 128 -1.48 5.93 18.64
N GLY A 129 -1.94 4.73 18.97
CA GLY A 129 -2.92 4.49 20.04
C GLY A 129 -4.36 4.61 19.56
N ALA A 130 -4.61 4.35 18.27
CA ALA A 130 -5.94 4.27 17.71
C ALA A 130 -6.55 2.86 17.88
N THR A 131 -7.87 2.79 17.99
CA THR A 131 -8.61 1.53 18.01
C THR A 131 -8.81 1.03 16.59
N VAL A 132 -8.22 -0.12 16.27
CA VAL A 132 -8.25 -0.69 14.91
C VAL A 132 -9.41 -1.66 14.75
N TYR A 133 -10.18 -1.45 13.69
CA TYR A 133 -11.10 -2.40 13.08
C TYR A 133 -10.65 -2.70 11.65
N THR A 134 -10.93 -3.89 11.14
CA THR A 134 -10.44 -4.28 9.81
C THR A 134 -11.30 -5.32 9.11
N THR A 135 -11.17 -5.42 7.79
CA THR A 135 -11.82 -6.47 6.99
C THR A 135 -10.82 -7.42 6.33
N VAL A 136 -11.17 -8.69 6.21
CA VAL A 136 -10.39 -9.73 5.50
C VAL A 136 -11.30 -10.67 4.70
N GLY A 137 -10.73 -11.30 3.67
CA GLY A 137 -11.49 -12.17 2.76
C GLY A 137 -11.43 -13.68 3.05
N SER A 138 -10.71 -14.13 4.10
CA SER A 138 -10.65 -15.54 4.48
C SER A 138 -10.30 -15.73 5.95
N ASP A 139 -10.67 -16.88 6.52
CA ASP A 139 -10.39 -17.22 7.92
C ASP A 139 -8.88 -17.40 8.19
N VAL A 140 -8.12 -17.95 7.25
CA VAL A 140 -6.65 -18.02 7.35
C VAL A 140 -6.03 -16.63 7.53
N LYS A 141 -6.54 -15.64 6.79
CA LYS A 141 -6.10 -14.24 6.91
C LYS A 141 -6.56 -13.61 8.22
N ARG A 142 -7.73 -14.00 8.73
CA ARG A 142 -8.24 -13.58 10.04
C ARG A 142 -7.33 -14.07 11.16
N GLU A 143 -7.01 -15.36 11.17
CA GLU A 143 -6.13 -15.98 12.16
C GLU A 143 -4.75 -15.33 12.18
N TYR A 144 -4.20 -15.02 11.01
CA TYR A 144 -2.95 -14.26 10.91
C TYR A 144 -3.02 -12.91 11.63
N LEU A 145 -4.07 -12.11 11.41
CA LEU A 145 -4.20 -10.80 12.07
C LEU A 145 -4.37 -10.91 13.60
N ILE A 146 -5.00 -11.99 14.07
CA ILE A 146 -5.17 -12.26 15.50
C ILE A 146 -3.83 -12.66 16.12
N ASN A 147 -3.12 -13.60 15.51
CA ASN A 147 -1.92 -14.22 16.09
C ASN A 147 -0.68 -13.33 15.94
N GLU A 148 -0.51 -12.67 14.81
CA GLU A 148 0.71 -11.92 14.48
C GLU A 148 0.57 -10.42 14.76
N LEU A 149 -0.61 -9.84 14.53
CA LEU A 149 -0.86 -8.41 14.76
C LEU A 149 -1.72 -8.13 16.00
N PHE A 150 -2.10 -9.18 16.75
CA PHE A 150 -2.87 -9.09 18.00
C PHE A 150 -4.18 -8.32 17.87
N VAL A 151 -4.80 -8.30 16.68
CA VAL A 151 -6.08 -7.61 16.45
C VAL A 151 -7.17 -8.46 17.11
N PRO A 152 -8.04 -7.90 17.97
CA PRO A 152 -9.12 -8.66 18.58
C PRO A 152 -10.02 -9.31 17.52
N SER A 153 -10.41 -10.57 17.71
CA SER A 153 -11.29 -11.26 16.76
C SER A 153 -12.62 -10.53 16.54
N SER A 154 -13.13 -9.83 17.56
CA SER A 154 -14.32 -8.97 17.50
C SER A 154 -14.15 -7.72 16.64
N HIS A 155 -12.93 -7.37 16.24
CA HIS A 155 -12.61 -6.21 15.41
C HIS A 155 -12.29 -6.58 13.96
N ILE A 156 -12.41 -7.87 13.60
CA ILE A 156 -12.12 -8.37 12.25
C ILE A 156 -13.42 -8.84 11.58
N PHE A 157 -13.72 -8.28 10.42
CA PHE A 157 -14.95 -8.52 9.67
C PHE A 157 -14.67 -9.07 8.26
N ASN A 158 -15.71 -9.53 7.56
CA ASN A 158 -15.57 -10.01 6.19
C ASN A 158 -15.39 -8.84 5.21
N SER A 159 -14.52 -8.98 4.22
CA SER A 159 -14.28 -7.99 3.17
C SER A 159 -15.02 -8.29 1.85
N ARG A 160 -15.81 -9.37 1.80
CA ARG A 160 -16.46 -9.88 0.57
C ARG A 160 -17.97 -9.70 0.55
N ASP A 161 -18.53 -9.14 1.61
CA ASP A 161 -19.95 -8.83 1.74
C ASP A 161 -20.12 -7.58 2.61
N SER A 162 -21.34 -7.03 2.65
CA SER A 162 -21.68 -5.83 3.42
C SER A 162 -21.85 -6.07 4.93
N THR A 163 -21.64 -7.29 5.44
CA THR A 163 -21.92 -7.62 6.84
C THR A 163 -20.99 -6.89 7.82
N PHE A 164 -19.83 -6.42 7.34
CA PHE A 164 -18.94 -5.58 8.13
C PHE A 164 -19.62 -4.31 8.63
N VAL A 165 -20.57 -3.74 7.88
CA VAL A 165 -21.26 -2.51 8.30
C VAL A 165 -21.98 -2.72 9.63
N GLN A 166 -22.82 -3.77 9.70
CA GLN A 166 -23.53 -4.11 10.93
C GLN A 166 -22.57 -4.46 12.07
N GLY A 167 -21.48 -5.18 11.75
CA GLY A 167 -20.45 -5.54 12.72
C GLY A 167 -19.75 -4.32 13.33
N ILE A 168 -19.34 -3.37 12.50
CA ILE A 168 -18.68 -2.13 12.91
C ILE A 168 -19.61 -1.25 13.72
N MET A 169 -20.85 -1.04 13.26
CA MET A 169 -21.81 -0.23 13.98
C MET A 169 -22.12 -0.85 15.35
N LYS A 170 -22.23 -2.17 15.44
CA LYS A 170 -22.39 -2.84 16.74
C LYS A 170 -21.14 -2.69 17.63
N ALA A 171 -19.94 -2.80 17.07
CA ALA A 171 -18.69 -2.72 17.82
C ALA A 171 -18.31 -1.28 18.24
N THR A 172 -19.02 -0.28 17.72
CA THR A 172 -18.83 1.15 18.00
C THR A 172 -20.07 1.79 18.63
N ASP A 173 -20.98 0.98 19.18
CA ASP A 173 -22.23 1.42 19.82
C ASP A 173 -23.07 2.38 18.95
N GLY A 174 -23.07 2.13 17.63
CA GLY A 174 -23.80 2.90 16.63
C GLY A 174 -23.12 4.20 16.22
N ARG A 175 -21.94 4.54 16.76
CA ARG A 175 -21.23 5.78 16.43
C ARG A 175 -20.53 5.72 15.07
N GLY A 176 -20.00 4.55 14.70
CA GLY A 176 -19.05 4.42 13.59
C GLY A 176 -17.61 4.73 13.99
N VAL A 177 -16.72 4.83 12.98
CA VAL A 177 -15.28 5.07 13.14
C VAL A 177 -14.87 6.48 12.72
N ASP A 178 -13.82 7.03 13.34
CA ASP A 178 -13.32 8.36 13.02
C ASP A 178 -12.59 8.42 11.67
N VAL A 179 -11.95 7.31 11.28
CA VAL A 179 -11.20 7.21 10.02
C VAL A 179 -11.55 5.92 9.30
N ILE A 180 -11.68 5.99 7.99
CA ILE A 180 -11.72 4.82 7.11
C ILE A 180 -10.53 4.92 6.16
N LEU A 181 -9.69 3.88 6.13
CA LEU A 181 -8.69 3.68 5.09
C LEU A 181 -9.24 2.64 4.11
N ASN A 182 -9.76 3.11 2.97
CA ASN A 182 -10.44 2.26 2.00
C ASN A 182 -9.54 1.79 0.85
N SER A 183 -9.71 0.53 0.51
CA SER A 183 -9.18 -0.10 -0.70
C SER A 183 -10.19 -1.03 -1.37
N LEU A 184 -11.46 -1.03 -0.93
CA LEU A 184 -12.53 -1.80 -1.56
C LEU A 184 -13.08 -0.99 -2.73
N GLU A 185 -13.75 -1.70 -3.63
CA GLU A 185 -14.38 -1.14 -4.82
C GLU A 185 -15.88 -1.45 -4.77
N GLY A 186 -16.62 -0.82 -5.66
CA GLY A 186 -18.04 -1.06 -5.88
C GLY A 186 -18.91 -0.66 -4.71
N TYR A 187 -20.01 -1.40 -4.61
CA TYR A 187 -20.97 -1.32 -3.52
C TYR A 187 -20.31 -1.37 -2.14
N PHE A 188 -19.21 -2.10 -1.97
CA PHE A 188 -18.55 -2.21 -0.66
C PHE A 188 -17.83 -0.92 -0.24
N MET A 189 -17.30 -0.13 -1.18
CA MET A 189 -16.80 1.21 -0.87
C MET A 189 -17.96 2.10 -0.40
N HIS A 190 -19.09 2.08 -1.12
CA HIS A 190 -20.28 2.86 -0.77
C HIS A 190 -20.83 2.47 0.61
N ASP A 191 -20.92 1.17 0.89
CA ASP A 191 -21.31 0.62 2.19
C ASP A 191 -20.39 1.10 3.33
N SER A 192 -19.11 1.34 3.04
CA SER A 192 -18.14 1.80 4.02
C SER A 192 -18.47 3.20 4.55
N TRP A 193 -19.15 4.05 3.79
CA TRP A 193 -19.60 5.37 4.26
C TRP A 193 -20.56 5.26 5.44
N HIS A 194 -21.36 4.19 5.53
CA HIS A 194 -22.26 3.96 6.66
C HIS A 194 -21.53 3.61 7.96
N CYS A 195 -20.23 3.30 7.87
CA CYS A 195 -19.39 3.06 9.04
C CYS A 195 -18.71 4.32 9.57
N LEU A 196 -18.80 5.45 8.86
CA LEU A 196 -18.08 6.67 9.21
C LEU A 196 -18.85 7.45 10.28
N ALA A 197 -18.18 7.82 11.36
CA ALA A 197 -18.74 8.69 12.38
C ALA A 197 -18.89 10.14 11.87
N ASP A 198 -19.69 10.93 12.58
CA ASP A 198 -19.80 12.37 12.33
C ASP A 198 -18.42 13.03 12.32
N PHE A 199 -18.16 13.86 11.31
CA PHE A 199 -16.87 14.51 11.07
C PHE A 199 -15.68 13.55 10.84
N GLY A 200 -15.96 12.29 10.54
CA GLY A 200 -14.94 11.30 10.19
C GLY A 200 -14.23 11.61 8.86
N ARG A 201 -13.10 10.95 8.65
CA ARG A 201 -12.26 11.11 7.44
C ARG A 201 -12.21 9.82 6.65
N PHE A 202 -12.58 9.91 5.38
CA PHE A 202 -12.49 8.80 4.43
C PHE A 202 -11.25 8.97 3.55
N VAL A 203 -10.28 8.08 3.69
CA VAL A 203 -9.04 8.08 2.89
C VAL A 203 -9.11 6.96 1.87
N GLU A 204 -9.33 7.33 0.62
CA GLU A 204 -9.30 6.41 -0.52
C GLU A 204 -7.87 6.23 -1.03
N VAL A 205 -7.41 4.98 -1.11
CA VAL A 205 -6.12 4.65 -1.75
C VAL A 205 -6.29 3.88 -3.06
N GLY A 206 -7.48 3.36 -3.35
CA GLY A 206 -7.80 2.68 -4.60
C GLY A 206 -7.90 3.65 -5.76
N LYS A 207 -7.34 3.28 -6.92
CA LYS A 207 -7.43 4.07 -8.15
C LYS A 207 -8.57 3.64 -9.07
N ARG A 208 -9.07 2.40 -8.93
CA ARG A 208 -10.02 1.80 -9.87
C ARG A 208 -11.34 2.57 -9.91
N GLU A 209 -11.85 2.97 -8.76
CA GLU A 209 -13.09 3.77 -8.70
C GLU A 209 -12.96 5.15 -9.37
N LEU A 210 -11.80 5.79 -9.24
CA LEU A 210 -11.55 7.08 -9.89
C LEU A 210 -11.54 6.98 -11.42
N VAL A 211 -11.09 5.83 -11.95
CA VAL A 211 -11.00 5.58 -13.39
C VAL A 211 -12.38 5.27 -13.98
N ASP A 212 -13.21 4.54 -13.24
CA ASP A 212 -14.54 4.13 -13.68
C ASP A 212 -15.62 5.22 -13.43
N ALA A 213 -15.24 6.32 -12.78
CA ALA A 213 -16.11 7.47 -12.45
C ALA A 213 -17.39 7.06 -11.68
N GLY A 214 -17.32 5.99 -10.89
CA GLY A 214 -18.48 5.43 -10.18
C GLY A 214 -19.51 4.74 -11.09
N ASN A 215 -19.17 4.40 -12.34
CA ASN A 215 -20.04 3.61 -13.21
C ASN A 215 -19.85 2.11 -12.93
N TRP A 216 -20.71 1.59 -12.06
CA TRP A 216 -20.76 0.17 -11.72
C TRP A 216 -21.76 -0.56 -12.65
N THR A 217 -21.26 -1.18 -13.72
CA THR A 217 -22.03 -2.14 -14.54
C THR A 217 -21.56 -3.56 -14.32
#